data_AF-A0A3N2PIL9-F1
#
_entry.id   AF-A0A3N2PIL9-F1
#
_cell.length_a   1.000
_cell.length_b   1.000
_cell.length_c   1.000
_cell.angle_alpha   90.00
_cell.angle_beta   90.00
_cell.angle_gamma   90.00
#
_symmetry.space_group_name_H-M   'P 1'
#
loop_
_entity.id
_entity.type
_entity.pdbx_description
1 polymer ?
#
loop_
_entity_poly.entity_id
_entity_poly.type
_entity_poly.pdbx_seq_one_letter_code
_entity_poly.pdbx_strand_id
1 'polypeptide(L)'
;MRMNGHGVIGIGAATGAAISWAIGLALLQPWTEPTGPQAYAENNTYWVRDLRVTAIIAAVLGLLVALDGARPAVTRVAVLGGLWLAADLALDRADISGPVPAVILALVASAVVTATALLLARRPNHAGPPARRSALVVVGAVAAALTPWAAGVESPTDTEPALNPAAVVLGLLLVATCAGAAQGAARAAGQGAARAGFAVRRAAPGLLAVVGGAGVLLLRGIDPYHRSGPMMLLGMLLLAGVVLLASYRSGGWSRLAALGVALLAYPVLMMVIAVLLTFTVPVGAWLTALAGSVPVNAADSDTLYALVGLITGLMLGPLVAAVAAGRHPAPAAANS
;
A
#
# COMPACT_ATOMS: atom_id res chain seq x y z
N MET A 1 20.08 8.82 17.12
CA MET A 1 19.70 8.75 15.69
C MET A 1 18.66 9.84 15.43
N ARG A 2 18.96 10.86 14.60
CA ARG A 2 17.93 11.89 14.28
C ARG A 2 16.98 11.31 13.24
N MET A 3 15.77 10.94 13.66
CA MET A 3 14.73 10.50 12.73
C MET A 3 14.23 11.69 11.91
N ASN A 4 14.27 11.55 10.60
CA ASN A 4 13.66 12.52 9.69
C ASN A 4 12.13 12.41 9.76
N GLY A 5 11.40 13.50 9.46
CA GLY A 5 9.94 13.53 9.59
C GLY A 5 9.21 12.43 8.80
N HIS A 6 9.68 12.08 7.60
CA HIS A 6 9.09 10.97 6.83
C HIS A 6 9.38 9.61 7.45
N GLY A 7 10.50 9.47 8.17
CA GLY A 7 10.82 8.23 8.88
C GLY A 7 9.89 7.99 10.07
N VAL A 8 9.50 9.06 10.78
CA VAL A 8 8.48 8.99 11.84
C VAL A 8 7.14 8.57 11.25
N ILE A 9 6.74 9.16 10.12
CA ILE A 9 5.52 8.78 9.39
C ILE A 9 5.57 7.30 8.99
N GLY A 10 6.69 6.84 8.43
CA GLY A 10 6.87 5.44 8.01
C GLY A 10 6.74 4.44 9.16
N ILE A 11 7.39 4.70 10.31
CA ILE A 11 7.27 3.82 11.48
C ILE A 11 5.84 3.88 12.05
N GLY A 12 5.26 5.07 12.19
CA GLY A 12 3.88 5.21 12.70
C GLY A 12 2.87 4.48 11.82
N ALA A 13 2.98 4.62 10.49
CA ALA A 13 2.13 3.91 9.55
C ALA A 13 2.35 2.39 9.60
N ALA A 14 3.61 1.94 9.71
CA ALA A 14 3.91 0.51 9.79
C ALA A 14 3.39 -0.13 11.07
N THR A 15 3.54 0.54 12.21
CA THR A 15 3.00 0.09 13.49
C THR A 15 1.47 0.11 13.48
N GLY A 16 0.85 1.17 12.95
CA GLY A 16 -0.60 1.24 12.80
C GLY A 16 -1.13 0.08 11.95
N ALA A 17 -0.48 -0.22 10.83
CA ALA A 17 -0.86 -1.34 9.98
C ALA A 17 -0.65 -2.70 10.65
N ALA A 18 0.42 -2.87 11.44
CA ALA A 18 0.65 -4.05 12.26
C ALA A 18 -0.49 -4.31 13.27
N ILE A 19 -0.98 -3.23 13.90
CA ILE A 19 -2.11 -3.28 14.83
C ILE A 19 -3.40 -3.60 14.07
N SER A 20 -3.66 -2.94 12.94
CA SER A 20 -4.82 -3.23 12.09
C SER A 20 -4.84 -4.68 11.60
N TRP A 21 -3.68 -5.25 11.26
CA TRP A 21 -3.55 -6.66 10.92
C TRP A 21 -3.95 -7.58 12.08
N ALA A 22 -3.43 -7.32 13.29
CA ALA A 22 -3.74 -8.13 14.47
C ALA A 22 -5.22 -8.07 14.85
N ILE A 23 -5.83 -6.88 14.77
CA ILE A 23 -7.28 -6.68 14.97
C ILE A 23 -8.07 -7.41 13.87
N GLY A 24 -7.62 -7.33 12.62
CA GLY A 24 -8.21 -8.03 11.49
C GLY A 24 -8.30 -9.53 11.73
N LEU A 25 -7.16 -10.15 12.02
CA LEU A 25 -7.05 -11.59 12.27
C LEU A 25 -7.84 -12.04 13.50
N ALA A 26 -7.62 -11.41 14.65
CA ALA A 26 -8.12 -11.96 15.91
C ALA A 26 -9.53 -11.49 16.30
N LEU A 27 -10.04 -10.39 15.72
CA LEU A 27 -11.35 -9.84 16.08
C LEU A 27 -12.27 -9.72 14.86
N LEU A 28 -11.86 -8.99 13.82
CA LEU A 28 -12.77 -8.68 12.71
C LEU A 28 -13.18 -9.93 11.96
N GLN A 29 -12.24 -10.81 11.63
CA GLN A 29 -12.55 -12.00 10.87
C GLN A 29 -13.53 -12.93 11.63
N PRO A 30 -13.29 -13.30 12.90
CA PRO A 30 -14.27 -14.08 13.68
C PRO A 30 -15.65 -13.42 13.81
N TRP A 31 -15.74 -12.10 13.70
CA TRP A 31 -17.01 -11.37 13.79
C TRP A 31 -17.77 -11.26 12.47
N THR A 32 -17.09 -11.45 11.34
CA THR A 32 -17.63 -11.06 10.02
C THR A 32 -17.58 -12.18 8.99
N GLU A 33 -16.69 -13.16 9.15
CA GLU A 33 -16.58 -14.28 8.23
C GLU A 33 -17.25 -15.51 8.87
N PRO A 34 -18.29 -16.10 8.24
CA PRO A 34 -18.99 -17.24 8.81
C PRO A 34 -18.04 -18.42 8.98
N THR A 35 -18.09 -19.08 10.13
CA THR A 35 -17.38 -20.35 10.36
C THR A 35 -18.33 -21.53 10.29
N GLY A 36 -17.87 -22.66 9.74
CA GLY A 36 -18.64 -23.91 9.71
C GLY A 36 -19.61 -24.07 8.51
N PRO A 37 -20.63 -24.93 8.59
CA PRO A 37 -21.50 -25.30 7.47
C PRO A 37 -22.30 -24.15 6.84
N GLN A 38 -22.38 -23.01 7.52
CA GLN A 38 -23.06 -21.81 7.03
C GLN A 38 -22.16 -21.01 6.05
N ALA A 39 -20.84 -21.22 6.09
CA ALA A 39 -19.88 -20.57 5.18
C ALA A 39 -20.08 -20.94 3.70
N TYR A 40 -20.80 -22.03 3.41
CA TYR A 40 -21.09 -22.48 2.04
C TYR A 40 -22.22 -21.70 1.36
N ALA A 41 -22.96 -20.86 2.09
CA ALA A 41 -24.18 -20.22 1.60
C ALA A 41 -24.00 -18.73 1.22
N GLU A 42 -22.88 -18.11 1.57
CA GLU A 42 -22.70 -16.67 1.41
C GLU A 42 -21.74 -16.30 0.27
N ASN A 43 -22.15 -15.28 -0.46
CA ASN A 43 -21.50 -14.78 -1.66
C ASN A 43 -20.36 -13.82 -1.25
N ASN A 44 -19.11 -14.15 -1.64
CA ASN A 44 -17.88 -13.37 -1.35
C ASN A 44 -17.55 -13.15 0.15
N THR A 45 -17.09 -14.15 0.91
CA THR A 45 -16.97 -14.07 2.39
C THR A 45 -15.62 -13.65 2.98
N TYR A 46 -14.63 -13.20 2.19
CA TYR A 46 -13.25 -13.02 2.67
C TYR A 46 -12.71 -11.57 2.64
N TRP A 47 -13.53 -10.60 3.04
CA TRP A 47 -13.15 -9.18 3.02
C TRP A 47 -12.10 -8.82 4.07
N VAL A 48 -12.16 -9.44 5.25
CA VAL A 48 -11.19 -9.15 6.31
C VAL A 48 -9.82 -9.64 5.92
N ARG A 49 -9.73 -10.77 5.23
CA ARG A 49 -8.46 -11.22 4.66
C ARG A 49 -7.83 -10.19 3.72
N ASP A 50 -8.62 -9.56 2.84
CA ASP A 50 -8.08 -8.54 1.93
C ASP A 50 -7.54 -7.32 2.71
N LEU A 51 -8.23 -6.92 3.80
CA LEU A 51 -7.74 -5.90 4.73
C LEU A 51 -6.47 -6.34 5.47
N ARG A 52 -6.39 -7.60 5.92
CA ARG A 52 -5.20 -8.16 6.61
C ARG A 52 -3.98 -8.17 5.69
N VAL A 53 -4.13 -8.66 4.46
CA VAL A 53 -3.06 -8.67 3.45
C VAL A 53 -2.65 -7.24 3.11
N THR A 54 -3.61 -6.34 2.92
CA THR A 54 -3.34 -4.92 2.68
C THR A 54 -2.59 -4.28 3.86
N ALA A 55 -2.92 -4.65 5.10
CA ALA A 55 -2.23 -4.18 6.30
C ALA A 55 -0.79 -4.68 6.37
N ILE A 56 -0.52 -5.94 6.02
CA ILE A 56 0.86 -6.46 5.91
C ILE A 56 1.66 -5.68 4.85
N ILE A 57 1.06 -5.44 3.68
CA ILE A 57 1.71 -4.65 2.63
C ILE A 57 1.95 -3.21 3.11
N ALA A 58 0.99 -2.57 3.77
CA ALA A 58 1.13 -1.24 4.35
C ALA A 58 2.26 -1.19 5.41
N ALA A 59 2.40 -2.23 6.24
CA ALA A 59 3.49 -2.35 7.19
C ALA A 59 4.87 -2.41 6.51
N VAL A 60 4.98 -3.22 5.45
CA VAL A 60 6.17 -3.30 4.60
C VAL A 60 6.49 -1.94 3.97
N LEU A 61 5.51 -1.27 3.36
CA LEU A 61 5.72 0.04 2.72
C LEU A 61 6.14 1.11 3.74
N GLY A 62 5.51 1.15 4.92
CA GLY A 62 5.87 2.04 6.01
C GLY A 62 7.32 1.84 6.48
N LEU A 63 7.77 0.58 6.62
CA LEU A 63 9.16 0.26 6.91
C LEU A 63 10.11 0.74 5.80
N LEU A 64 9.73 0.60 4.52
CA LEU A 64 10.55 1.10 3.41
C LEU A 64 10.65 2.64 3.39
N VAL A 65 9.59 3.35 3.77
CA VAL A 65 9.63 4.80 4.00
C VAL A 65 10.56 5.14 5.17
N ALA A 66 10.46 4.40 6.28
CA ALA A 66 11.30 4.59 7.46
C ALA A 66 12.81 4.40 7.17
N LEU A 67 13.13 3.51 6.22
CA LEU A 67 14.49 3.11 5.85
C LEU A 67 15.02 3.81 4.59
N ASP A 68 14.38 4.90 4.14
CA ASP A 68 14.80 5.69 2.98
C ASP A 68 14.93 4.87 1.67
N GLY A 69 14.20 3.76 1.54
CA GLY A 69 14.27 2.90 0.35
C GLY A 69 15.65 2.30 0.08
N ALA A 70 16.47 2.05 1.11
CA ALA A 70 17.80 1.45 0.95
C ALA A 70 17.69 0.05 0.30
N ARG A 71 18.41 -0.22 -0.80
CA ARG A 71 18.39 -1.52 -1.50
C ARG A 71 18.50 -2.76 -0.59
N PRO A 72 19.47 -2.86 0.34
CA PRO A 72 19.55 -4.02 1.22
C PRO A 72 18.40 -4.10 2.23
N ALA A 73 17.74 -2.98 2.53
CA ALA A 73 16.53 -2.96 3.33
C ALA A 73 15.32 -3.45 2.53
N VAL A 74 15.21 -3.10 1.24
CA VAL A 74 14.11 -3.55 0.37
C VAL A 74 13.98 -5.07 0.38
N THR A 75 15.08 -5.79 0.11
CA THR A 75 15.05 -7.26 0.09
C THR A 75 14.66 -7.84 1.46
N ARG A 76 15.21 -7.31 2.55
CA ARG A 76 14.94 -7.84 3.90
C ARG A 76 13.52 -7.57 4.37
N VAL A 77 13.00 -6.38 4.11
CA VAL A 77 11.63 -6.02 4.45
C VAL A 77 10.65 -6.79 3.55
N ALA A 78 11.00 -7.05 2.29
CA ALA A 78 10.20 -7.92 1.43
C ALA A 78 10.16 -9.37 1.94
N VAL A 79 11.31 -9.93 2.35
CA VAL A 79 11.36 -11.26 2.99
C VAL A 79 10.53 -11.27 4.27
N LEU A 80 10.65 -10.24 5.11
CA LEU A 80 9.82 -10.11 6.31
C LEU A 80 8.32 -10.09 5.97
N GLY A 81 7.91 -9.36 4.92
CA GLY A 81 6.53 -9.35 4.44
C GLY A 81 6.04 -10.72 3.99
N GLY A 82 6.87 -11.48 3.27
CA GLY A 82 6.55 -12.86 2.88
C GLY A 82 6.42 -13.80 4.08
N LEU A 83 7.32 -13.69 5.06
CA LEU A 83 7.23 -14.44 6.32
C LEU A 83 5.99 -14.05 7.13
N TRP A 84 5.60 -12.78 7.10
CA TRP A 84 4.40 -12.30 7.76
C TRP A 84 3.14 -12.85 7.09
N LEU A 85 3.05 -12.88 5.76
CA LEU A 85 1.96 -13.55 5.05
C LEU A 85 1.88 -15.05 5.37
N ALA A 86 3.02 -15.74 5.51
CA ALA A 86 3.02 -17.13 5.93
C ALA A 86 2.52 -17.30 7.38
N ALA A 87 2.94 -16.42 8.29
CA ALA A 87 2.47 -16.41 9.67
C ALA A 87 0.97 -16.08 9.76
N ASP A 88 0.50 -15.16 8.94
CA ASP A 88 -0.91 -14.78 8.80
C ASP A 88 -1.77 -16.00 8.45
N LEU A 89 -1.42 -16.75 7.41
CA LEU A 89 -2.11 -17.98 7.02
C LEU A 89 -2.03 -19.08 8.10
N ALA A 90 -0.88 -19.21 8.76
CA ALA A 90 -0.70 -20.23 9.81
C ALA A 90 -1.54 -19.93 11.06
N LEU A 91 -1.64 -18.66 11.46
CA LEU A 91 -2.46 -18.22 12.59
C LEU A 91 -3.96 -18.29 12.26
N ASP A 92 -4.33 -17.97 11.02
CA ASP A 92 -5.69 -18.12 10.51
C ASP A 92 -6.15 -19.58 10.58
N ARG A 93 -5.31 -20.49 10.07
CA ARG A 93 -5.54 -21.94 10.13
C ARG A 93 -5.64 -22.47 11.57
N ALA A 94 -4.98 -21.82 12.51
CA ALA A 94 -5.04 -22.17 13.92
C ALA A 94 -6.25 -21.55 14.66
N ASP A 95 -7.13 -20.84 13.94
CA ASP A 95 -8.35 -20.21 14.45
C ASP A 95 -8.08 -19.30 15.67
N ILE A 96 -7.00 -18.51 15.56
CA ILE A 96 -6.59 -17.59 16.62
C ILE A 96 -7.57 -16.41 16.70
N SER A 97 -8.42 -16.42 17.73
CA SER A 97 -9.47 -15.42 17.91
C SER A 97 -9.55 -14.88 19.35
N GLY A 98 -10.10 -13.67 19.48
CA GLY A 98 -10.40 -13.01 20.75
C GLY A 98 -9.46 -11.84 21.12
N PRO A 99 -9.82 -11.08 22.17
CA PRO A 99 -9.14 -9.84 22.54
C PRO A 99 -7.72 -10.06 23.05
N VAL A 100 -7.47 -11.17 23.77
CA VAL A 100 -6.14 -11.47 24.32
C VAL A 100 -5.14 -11.77 23.19
N PRO A 101 -5.43 -12.67 22.23
CA PRO A 101 -4.59 -12.82 21.05
C PRO A 101 -4.40 -11.53 20.26
N ALA A 102 -5.46 -10.72 20.08
CA ALA A 102 -5.36 -9.44 19.37
C ALA A 102 -4.30 -8.51 19.98
N VAL A 103 -4.31 -8.35 21.30
CA VAL A 103 -3.32 -7.52 22.02
C VAL A 103 -1.92 -8.11 21.89
N ILE A 104 -1.76 -9.42 22.11
CA ILE A 104 -0.44 -10.08 22.02
C ILE A 104 0.14 -9.93 20.61
N LEU A 105 -0.65 -10.23 19.58
CA LEU A 105 -0.24 -10.12 18.18
C LEU A 105 0.10 -8.68 17.81
N ALA A 106 -0.69 -7.70 18.25
CA ALA A 106 -0.42 -6.28 18.03
C ALA A 106 0.92 -5.85 18.67
N LEU A 107 1.20 -6.29 19.90
CA LEU A 107 2.46 -6.00 20.59
C LEU A 107 3.65 -6.66 19.90
N VAL A 108 3.54 -7.95 19.56
CA VAL A 108 4.60 -8.70 18.88
C VAL A 108 4.90 -8.10 17.50
N ALA A 109 3.88 -7.85 16.69
CA ALA A 109 4.04 -7.28 15.36
C ALA A 109 4.63 -5.86 15.42
N SER A 110 4.18 -5.03 16.37
CA SER A 110 4.74 -3.69 16.61
C SER A 110 6.21 -3.75 17.06
N ALA A 111 6.56 -4.73 17.90
CA ALA A 111 7.94 -4.96 18.33
C ALA A 111 8.81 -5.42 17.16
N VAL A 112 8.32 -6.28 16.28
CA VAL A 112 9.02 -6.72 15.05
C VAL A 112 9.25 -5.54 14.11
N VAL A 113 8.25 -4.70 13.87
CA VAL A 113 8.38 -3.47 13.08
C VAL A 113 9.46 -2.56 13.67
N THR A 114 9.38 -2.29 14.97
CA THR A 114 10.33 -1.40 15.67
C THR A 114 11.75 -1.96 15.66
N ALA A 115 11.92 -3.25 15.99
CA ALA A 115 13.21 -3.92 15.97
C ALA A 115 13.81 -3.92 14.56
N THR A 116 13.01 -4.21 13.54
CA THR A 116 13.44 -4.17 12.13
C THR A 116 13.92 -2.77 11.73
N ALA A 117 13.14 -1.74 12.06
CA ALA A 117 13.51 -0.36 11.81
C ALA A 117 14.84 -0.01 12.49
N LEU A 118 15.00 -0.31 13.79
CA LEU A 118 16.22 -0.02 14.54
C LEU A 118 17.46 -0.78 14.02
N LEU A 119 17.32 -2.07 13.71
CA LEU A 119 18.41 -2.92 13.24
C LEU A 119 18.89 -2.53 11.84
N LEU A 120 17.95 -2.19 10.95
CA LEU A 120 18.29 -1.81 9.57
C LEU A 120 18.74 -0.37 9.47
N ALA A 121 18.21 0.54 10.28
CA ALA A 121 18.58 1.94 10.23
C ALA A 121 20.00 2.21 10.79
N ARG A 122 20.55 1.29 11.62
CA ARG A 122 21.95 1.32 12.06
C ARG A 122 22.96 1.00 10.95
N ARG A 123 22.53 0.47 9.80
CA ARG A 123 23.45 0.06 8.73
C ARG A 123 23.73 1.22 7.79
N PRO A 124 24.99 1.38 7.33
CA PRO A 124 25.33 2.42 6.37
C PRO A 124 24.54 2.20 5.07
N ASN A 125 23.83 3.25 4.65
CA ASN A 125 23.10 3.23 3.39
C ASN A 125 24.02 3.73 2.27
N HIS A 126 24.56 2.80 1.48
CA HIS A 126 25.43 3.10 0.35
C HIS A 126 24.67 3.52 -0.92
N ALA A 127 23.33 3.54 -0.91
CA ALA A 127 22.56 3.98 -2.07
C ALA A 127 22.72 5.49 -2.27
N GLY A 128 23.09 5.90 -3.49
CA GLY A 128 23.11 7.31 -3.87
C GLY A 128 21.71 7.94 -3.93
N PRO A 129 21.59 9.28 -3.90
CA PRO A 129 20.30 9.98 -3.90
C PRO A 129 19.32 9.58 -5.02
N PRO A 130 19.75 9.32 -6.27
CA PRO A 130 18.84 8.90 -7.35
C PRO A 130 18.16 7.55 -7.10
N ALA A 131 18.88 6.58 -6.52
CA ALA A 131 18.34 5.26 -6.22
C ALA A 131 17.31 5.33 -5.08
N ARG A 132 17.60 6.11 -4.03
CA ARG A 132 16.67 6.33 -2.90
C ARG A 132 15.38 7.00 -3.37
N ARG A 133 15.50 8.06 -4.20
CA ARG A 133 14.35 8.74 -4.81
C ARG A 133 13.48 7.75 -5.58
N SER A 134 14.09 6.92 -6.44
CA SER A 134 13.35 5.93 -7.23
C SER A 134 12.60 4.93 -6.35
N ALA A 135 13.26 4.39 -5.32
CA ALA A 135 12.61 3.44 -4.41
C ALA A 135 11.42 4.08 -3.67
N LEU A 136 11.56 5.32 -3.19
CA LEU A 136 10.48 6.03 -2.51
C LEU A 136 9.33 6.42 -3.45
N VAL A 137 9.60 6.71 -4.72
CA VAL A 137 8.54 6.90 -5.73
C VAL A 137 7.77 5.60 -5.95
N VAL A 138 8.46 4.45 -6.03
CA VAL A 138 7.80 3.14 -6.16
C VAL A 138 6.93 2.86 -4.94
N VAL A 139 7.46 3.06 -3.73
CA VAL A 139 6.70 2.90 -2.48
C VAL A 139 5.46 3.80 -2.45
N GLY A 140 5.61 5.07 -2.85
CA GLY A 140 4.49 6.01 -2.96
C GLY A 140 3.46 5.58 -4.00
N ALA A 141 3.88 5.05 -5.14
CA ALA A 141 2.99 4.56 -6.18
C ALA A 141 2.19 3.32 -5.74
N VAL A 142 2.84 2.38 -5.05
CA VAL A 142 2.17 1.20 -4.45
C VAL A 142 1.16 1.64 -3.38
N ALA A 143 1.56 2.54 -2.47
CA ALA A 143 0.64 3.06 -1.47
C ALA A 143 -0.57 3.78 -2.11
N ALA A 144 -0.33 4.65 -3.10
CA ALA A 144 -1.38 5.36 -3.84
C ALA A 144 -2.36 4.41 -4.55
N ALA A 145 -1.85 3.34 -5.14
CA ALA A 145 -2.65 2.33 -5.83
C ALA A 145 -3.46 1.45 -4.86
N LEU A 146 -2.92 1.14 -3.69
CA LEU A 146 -3.61 0.35 -2.66
C LEU A 146 -4.69 1.15 -1.92
N THR A 147 -4.49 2.45 -1.69
CA THR A 147 -5.44 3.27 -0.94
C THR A 147 -6.90 3.11 -1.38
N PRO A 148 -7.26 3.26 -2.67
CA PRO A 148 -8.65 3.15 -3.08
C PRO A 148 -9.22 1.75 -2.86
N TRP A 149 -8.42 0.69 -3.02
CA TRP A 149 -8.87 -0.68 -2.73
C TRP A 149 -9.12 -0.87 -1.24
N ALA A 150 -8.16 -0.46 -0.39
CA ALA A 150 -8.31 -0.53 1.06
C ALA A 150 -9.56 0.21 1.55
N ALA A 151 -9.82 1.42 1.02
CA ALA A 151 -10.99 2.21 1.37
C ALA A 151 -12.29 1.70 0.74
N GLY A 152 -12.19 0.99 -0.40
CA GLY A 152 -13.31 0.42 -1.12
C GLY A 152 -13.76 -0.95 -0.64
N VAL A 153 -12.96 -1.65 0.20
CA VAL A 153 -13.37 -2.94 0.78
C VAL A 153 -14.64 -2.75 1.59
N GLU A 154 -15.66 -3.53 1.26
CA GLU A 154 -16.96 -3.54 1.94
C GLU A 154 -17.62 -4.89 1.68
N SER A 155 -18.52 -5.26 2.59
CA SER A 155 -19.38 -6.43 2.43
C SER A 155 -20.57 -6.09 1.53
N PRO A 156 -21.00 -6.98 0.62
CA PRO A 156 -22.19 -6.78 -0.22
C PRO A 156 -23.48 -6.54 0.58
N THR A 157 -23.56 -7.02 1.83
CA THR A 157 -24.74 -6.90 2.67
C THR A 157 -24.71 -5.70 3.62
N ASP A 158 -23.56 -5.01 3.73
CA ASP A 158 -23.33 -3.90 4.67
C ASP A 158 -23.71 -4.23 6.14
N THR A 159 -23.75 -5.52 6.48
CA THR A 159 -24.18 -6.01 7.80
C THR A 159 -23.06 -6.02 8.83
N GLU A 160 -21.82 -5.75 8.41
CA GLU A 160 -20.61 -5.81 9.22
C GLU A 160 -20.09 -4.40 9.53
N PRO A 161 -20.68 -3.68 10.51
CA PRO A 161 -20.34 -2.28 10.78
C PRO A 161 -18.87 -2.06 11.15
N ALA A 162 -18.15 -3.12 11.55
CA ALA A 162 -16.74 -3.08 11.92
C ALA A 162 -15.78 -3.03 10.71
N LEU A 163 -16.21 -3.42 9.50
CA LEU A 163 -15.36 -3.36 8.29
C LEU A 163 -15.10 -1.92 7.86
N ASN A 164 -16.09 -1.06 7.97
CA ASN A 164 -16.04 0.33 7.55
C ASN A 164 -14.93 1.13 8.26
N PRO A 165 -14.84 1.15 9.61
CA PRO A 165 -13.75 1.83 10.29
C PRO A 165 -12.39 1.19 10.00
N ALA A 166 -12.31 -0.13 9.80
CA ALA A 166 -11.06 -0.81 9.46
C ALA A 166 -10.53 -0.38 8.07
N ALA A 167 -11.41 -0.36 7.06
CA ALA A 167 -11.12 0.14 5.72
C ALA A 167 -10.65 1.60 5.72
N VAL A 168 -11.33 2.47 6.49
CA VAL A 168 -10.93 3.88 6.66
C VAL A 168 -9.55 3.99 7.29
N VAL A 169 -9.31 3.32 8.42
CA VAL A 169 -8.02 3.37 9.13
C VAL A 169 -6.90 2.92 8.20
N LEU A 170 -7.09 1.81 7.49
CA LEU A 170 -6.07 1.28 6.59
C LEU A 170 -5.84 2.19 5.38
N GLY A 171 -6.90 2.75 4.79
CA GLY A 171 -6.79 3.77 3.75
C GLY A 171 -6.01 5.00 4.21
N LEU A 172 -6.26 5.49 5.42
CA LEU A 172 -5.52 6.61 6.01
C LEU A 172 -4.05 6.29 6.28
N LEU A 173 -3.72 5.08 6.72
CA LEU A 173 -2.34 4.62 6.90
C LEU A 173 -1.59 4.56 5.56
N LEU A 174 -2.25 4.11 4.49
CA LEU A 174 -1.69 4.11 3.13
C LEU A 174 -1.51 5.53 2.58
N VAL A 175 -2.45 6.45 2.83
CA VAL A 175 -2.30 7.87 2.50
C VAL A 175 -1.10 8.47 3.24
N ALA A 176 -0.96 8.20 4.54
CA ALA A 176 0.19 8.65 5.32
C ALA A 176 1.51 8.09 4.77
N THR A 177 1.53 6.81 4.40
CA THR A 177 2.68 6.15 3.77
C THR A 177 3.02 6.79 2.43
N CYS A 178 2.02 7.05 1.59
CA CYS A 178 2.16 7.74 0.31
C CYS A 178 2.77 9.14 0.49
N ALA A 179 2.23 9.94 1.41
CA ALA A 179 2.73 11.28 1.72
C ALA A 179 4.17 11.24 2.29
N GLY A 180 4.47 10.28 3.18
CA GLY A 180 5.81 10.06 3.71
C GLY A 180 6.82 9.67 2.64
N ALA A 181 6.44 8.77 1.73
CA ALA A 181 7.25 8.35 0.59
C ALA A 181 7.53 9.52 -0.37
N ALA A 182 6.51 10.29 -0.72
CA ALA A 182 6.65 11.49 -1.55
C ALA A 182 7.55 12.55 -0.90
N GLN A 183 7.41 12.76 0.41
CA GLN A 183 8.27 13.67 1.18
C GLN A 183 9.74 13.21 1.17
N GLY A 184 9.98 11.91 1.38
CA GLY A 184 11.32 11.33 1.32
C GLY A 184 11.93 11.43 -0.08
N ALA A 185 11.14 11.14 -1.13
CA ALA A 185 11.56 11.27 -2.53
C ALA A 185 11.93 12.72 -2.88
N ALA A 186 11.13 13.70 -2.45
CA ALA A 186 11.41 15.12 -2.62
C ALA A 186 12.70 15.54 -1.89
N ARG A 187 12.95 15.03 -0.68
CA ARG A 187 14.20 15.28 0.06
C ARG A 187 15.42 14.71 -0.67
N ALA A 188 15.33 13.47 -1.15
CA ALA A 188 16.39 12.83 -1.93
C ALA A 188 16.72 13.61 -3.22
N ALA A 189 15.72 14.28 -3.82
CA ALA A 189 15.93 15.16 -4.98
C ALA A 189 16.56 16.54 -4.64
N GLY A 190 16.63 16.90 -3.35
CA GLY A 190 16.76 18.28 -2.89
C GLY A 190 18.03 18.64 -2.12
N GLN A 191 19.03 17.76 -2.01
CA GLN A 191 20.26 17.97 -1.21
C GLN A 191 21.20 19.09 -1.71
N GLY A 192 20.72 20.04 -2.54
CA GLY A 192 21.60 21.02 -3.19
C GLY A 192 21.09 22.42 -3.57
N ALA A 193 19.88 22.91 -3.28
CA ALA A 193 19.63 24.38 -3.50
C ALA A 193 18.32 25.00 -2.97
N ALA A 194 18.48 26.29 -2.60
CA ALA A 194 17.60 27.47 -2.54
C ALA A 194 16.38 27.48 -1.59
N ARG A 195 16.38 28.49 -0.69
CA ARG A 195 15.38 28.77 0.35
C ARG A 195 13.96 29.04 -0.19
N ALA A 196 13.81 29.52 -1.42
CA ALA A 196 12.53 29.99 -1.98
C ALA A 196 11.50 28.86 -2.27
N GLY A 197 11.94 27.61 -2.49
CA GLY A 197 11.04 26.46 -2.71
C GLY A 197 10.70 25.66 -1.45
N PHE A 198 11.13 26.13 -0.28
CA PHE A 198 11.12 25.33 0.96
C PHE A 198 9.74 25.21 1.60
N ALA A 199 8.93 26.27 1.55
CA ALA A 199 7.59 26.29 2.12
C ALA A 199 6.64 25.31 1.39
N VAL A 200 6.60 25.38 0.06
CA VAL A 200 5.80 24.48 -0.78
C VAL A 200 6.22 23.02 -0.58
N ARG A 201 7.52 22.74 -0.43
CA ARG A 201 8.04 21.39 -0.16
C ARG A 201 7.66 20.82 1.20
N ARG A 202 7.45 21.67 2.20
CA ARG A 202 6.98 21.25 3.53
C ARG A 202 5.47 21.09 3.59
N ALA A 203 4.72 21.96 2.91
CA ALA A 203 3.26 21.95 2.93
C ALA A 203 2.65 20.90 2.00
N ALA A 204 3.26 20.62 0.84
CA ALA A 204 2.66 19.75 -0.17
C ALA A 204 2.43 18.29 0.27
N PRO A 205 3.30 17.62 1.06
CA PRO A 205 2.96 16.32 1.63
C PRO A 205 1.78 16.37 2.61
N GLY A 206 1.65 17.47 3.35
CA GLY A 206 0.49 17.71 4.22
C GLY A 206 -0.79 17.89 3.41
N LEU A 207 -0.75 18.66 2.32
CA LEU A 207 -1.87 18.79 1.40
C LEU A 207 -2.25 17.45 0.77
N LEU A 208 -1.27 16.65 0.34
CA LEU A 208 -1.50 15.31 -0.19
C LEU A 208 -2.19 14.41 0.84
N ALA A 209 -1.75 14.47 2.11
CA ALA A 209 -2.36 13.72 3.19
C ALA A 209 -3.80 14.18 3.48
N VAL A 210 -4.07 15.50 3.46
CA VAL A 210 -5.42 16.05 3.64
C VAL A 210 -6.35 15.66 2.49
N VAL A 211 -5.91 15.83 1.24
CA VAL A 211 -6.70 15.48 0.05
C VAL A 211 -6.95 13.98 0.00
N GLY A 212 -5.92 13.17 0.24
CA GLY A 212 -6.05 11.71 0.29
C GLY A 212 -6.98 11.25 1.42
N GLY A 213 -6.82 11.80 2.62
CA GLY A 213 -7.66 11.45 3.77
C GLY A 213 -9.11 11.87 3.59
N ALA A 214 -9.36 13.08 3.08
CA ALA A 214 -10.70 13.52 2.72
C ALA A 214 -11.29 12.61 1.62
N GLY A 215 -10.50 12.23 0.62
CA GLY A 215 -10.93 11.30 -0.43
C GLY A 215 -11.32 9.92 0.11
N VAL A 216 -10.55 9.36 1.06
CA VAL A 216 -10.89 8.10 1.75
C VAL A 216 -12.23 8.23 2.48
N LEU A 217 -12.44 9.31 3.24
CA LEU A 217 -13.68 9.52 3.99
C LEU A 217 -14.88 9.76 3.06
N LEU A 218 -14.71 10.56 2.01
CA LEU A 218 -15.75 10.81 1.00
C LEU A 218 -16.13 9.53 0.27
N LEU A 219 -15.15 8.68 -0.06
CA LEU A 219 -15.42 7.41 -0.73
C LEU A 219 -16.37 6.53 0.08
N ARG A 220 -16.25 6.54 1.41
CA ARG A 220 -17.16 5.80 2.30
C ARG A 220 -18.57 6.39 2.40
N GLY A 221 -18.75 7.65 2.02
CA GLY A 221 -20.06 8.28 1.93
C GLY A 221 -20.80 8.02 0.62
N ILE A 222 -20.17 7.32 -0.34
CA ILE A 222 -20.75 7.00 -1.65
C ILE A 222 -21.26 5.55 -1.60
N ASP A 223 -22.39 5.27 -2.25
CA ASP A 223 -22.90 3.90 -2.35
C ASP A 223 -21.89 2.96 -3.03
N PRO A 224 -21.68 1.73 -2.53
CA PRO A 224 -20.68 0.80 -3.05
C PRO A 224 -20.71 0.65 -4.57
N TYR A 225 -21.90 0.54 -5.15
CA TYR A 225 -22.13 0.39 -6.59
C TYR A 225 -21.56 1.55 -7.44
N HIS A 226 -21.44 2.75 -6.86
CA HIS A 226 -20.97 3.96 -7.54
C HIS A 226 -19.52 4.34 -7.19
N ARG A 227 -18.80 3.53 -6.38
CA ARG A 227 -17.45 3.87 -5.88
C ARG A 227 -16.32 3.69 -6.88
N SER A 228 -16.50 2.93 -7.95
CA SER A 228 -15.42 2.58 -8.89
C SER A 228 -14.76 3.81 -9.52
N GLY A 229 -15.55 4.79 -10.00
CA GLY A 229 -15.03 6.05 -10.54
C GLY A 229 -14.25 6.88 -9.50
N PRO A 230 -14.86 7.19 -8.34
CA PRO A 230 -14.18 7.85 -7.22
C PRO A 230 -12.91 7.14 -6.71
N MET A 231 -12.89 5.80 -6.67
CA MET A 231 -11.70 5.01 -6.34
C MET A 231 -10.57 5.27 -7.34
N MET A 232 -10.86 5.24 -8.64
CA MET A 232 -9.87 5.54 -9.68
C MET A 232 -9.34 6.96 -9.54
N LEU A 233 -10.24 7.93 -9.30
CA LEU A 233 -9.87 9.32 -9.10
C LEU A 233 -8.95 9.51 -7.88
N LEU A 234 -9.25 8.88 -6.75
CA LEU A 234 -8.43 8.94 -5.55
C LEU A 234 -7.01 8.42 -5.81
N GLY A 235 -6.88 7.25 -6.45
CA GLY A 235 -5.58 6.69 -6.80
C GLY A 235 -4.79 7.58 -7.77
N MET A 236 -5.45 8.13 -8.80
CA MET A 236 -4.85 9.09 -9.74
C MET A 236 -4.34 10.35 -9.03
N LEU A 237 -5.14 10.94 -8.14
CA LEU A 237 -4.76 12.15 -7.39
C LEU A 237 -3.56 11.88 -6.48
N LEU A 238 -3.56 10.76 -5.77
CA LEU A 238 -2.45 10.36 -4.91
C LEU A 238 -1.17 10.15 -5.72
N LEU A 239 -1.26 9.41 -6.83
CA LEU A 239 -0.11 9.14 -7.70
C LEU A 239 0.41 10.42 -8.36
N ALA A 240 -0.47 11.30 -8.83
CA ALA A 240 -0.09 12.61 -9.34
C ALA A 240 0.61 13.46 -8.27
N GLY A 241 0.14 13.42 -7.02
CA GLY A 241 0.81 14.05 -5.88
C GLY A 241 2.23 13.54 -5.66
N VAL A 242 2.43 12.22 -5.72
CA VAL A 242 3.77 11.60 -5.66
C VAL A 242 4.65 12.10 -6.80
N VAL A 243 4.14 12.11 -8.04
CA VAL A 243 4.86 12.57 -9.23
C VAL A 243 5.31 14.02 -9.05
N LEU A 244 4.39 14.93 -8.75
CA LEU A 244 4.67 16.37 -8.62
C LEU A 244 5.74 16.66 -7.56
N LEU A 245 5.65 15.99 -6.41
CA LEU A 245 6.60 16.13 -5.32
C LEU A 245 7.97 15.54 -5.68
N ALA A 246 7.97 14.36 -6.29
CA ALA A 246 9.20 13.70 -6.67
C ALA A 246 9.90 14.39 -7.84
N SER A 247 9.17 15.01 -8.77
CA SER A 247 9.67 15.56 -10.04
C SER A 247 9.78 17.09 -10.06
N TYR A 248 9.77 17.75 -8.90
CA TYR A 248 9.75 19.23 -8.82
C TYR A 248 10.91 19.93 -9.55
N ARG A 249 12.02 19.21 -9.78
CA ARG A 249 13.23 19.70 -10.46
C ARG A 249 13.39 19.21 -11.89
N SER A 250 12.56 18.26 -12.31
CA SER A 250 12.59 17.77 -13.67
C SER A 250 12.02 18.85 -14.60
N GLY A 251 12.54 18.94 -15.83
CA GLY A 251 12.05 19.89 -16.83
C GLY A 251 10.57 19.66 -17.12
N GLY A 252 9.87 20.71 -17.59
CA GLY A 252 8.42 20.70 -17.78
C GLY A 252 7.89 19.46 -18.50
N TRP A 253 8.53 19.07 -19.60
CA TRP A 253 8.15 17.90 -20.39
C TRP A 253 8.24 16.57 -19.65
N SER A 254 9.34 16.30 -18.94
CA SER A 254 9.48 15.07 -18.14
C SER A 254 8.44 14.95 -17.02
N ARG A 255 8.05 16.10 -16.43
CA ARG A 255 6.99 16.15 -15.43
C ARG A 255 5.62 15.90 -16.04
N LEU A 256 5.32 16.55 -17.15
CA LEU A 256 4.07 16.35 -17.90
C LEU A 256 3.93 14.91 -18.38
N ALA A 257 5.02 14.30 -18.87
CA ALA A 257 5.03 12.90 -19.26
C ALA A 257 4.78 11.96 -18.07
N ALA A 258 5.44 12.19 -16.93
CA ALA A 258 5.22 11.38 -15.73
C ALA A 258 3.79 11.52 -15.17
N LEU A 259 3.20 12.72 -15.27
CA LEU A 259 1.79 12.96 -14.95
C LEU A 259 0.86 12.26 -15.94
N GLY A 260 1.16 12.31 -17.24
CA GLY A 260 0.41 11.59 -18.26
C GLY A 260 0.38 10.09 -17.99
N VAL A 261 1.52 9.50 -17.62
CA VAL A 261 1.58 8.10 -17.16
C VAL A 261 0.68 7.87 -15.96
N ALA A 262 0.78 8.72 -14.93
CA ALA A 262 -0.02 8.57 -13.71
C ALA A 262 -1.54 8.72 -13.93
N LEU A 263 -1.96 9.61 -14.84
CA LEU A 263 -3.37 9.90 -15.08
C LEU A 263 -4.01 8.98 -16.12
N LEU A 264 -3.25 8.52 -17.12
CA LEU A 264 -3.79 7.71 -18.21
C LEU A 264 -3.51 6.22 -18.03
N ALA A 265 -2.30 5.84 -17.63
CA ALA A 265 -1.94 4.44 -17.52
C ALA A 265 -2.52 3.79 -16.24
N TYR A 266 -2.68 4.57 -15.16
CA TYR A 266 -3.22 4.07 -13.90
C TYR A 266 -4.60 3.42 -14.02
N PRO A 267 -5.66 4.11 -14.49
CA PRO A 267 -7.00 3.52 -14.53
C PRO A 267 -7.06 2.31 -15.47
N VAL A 268 -6.36 2.37 -16.60
CA VAL A 268 -6.29 1.27 -17.57
C VAL A 268 -5.61 0.04 -16.95
N LEU A 269 -4.44 0.23 -16.32
CA LEU A 269 -3.69 -0.87 -15.74
C LEU A 269 -4.42 -1.48 -14.54
N MET A 270 -5.03 -0.65 -13.69
CA MET A 270 -5.88 -1.12 -12.60
C MET A 270 -7.00 -2.02 -13.11
N MET A 271 -7.74 -1.57 -14.13
CA MET A 271 -8.85 -2.34 -14.69
C MET A 271 -8.36 -3.66 -15.30
N VAL A 272 -7.28 -3.64 -16.08
CA VAL A 272 -6.70 -4.84 -16.69
C VAL A 272 -6.25 -5.84 -15.62
N ILE A 273 -5.55 -5.39 -14.58
CA ILE A 273 -5.08 -6.27 -13.51
C ILE A 273 -6.25 -6.80 -12.69
N ALA A 274 -7.25 -5.97 -12.39
CA ALA A 274 -8.46 -6.41 -11.68
C ALA A 274 -9.16 -7.54 -12.45
N VAL A 275 -9.41 -7.34 -13.76
CA VAL A 275 -10.00 -8.36 -14.63
C VAL A 275 -9.14 -9.63 -14.66
N LEU A 276 -7.83 -9.51 -14.84
CA LEU A 276 -6.95 -10.69 -14.86
C LEU A 276 -6.98 -11.44 -13.52
N LEU A 277 -6.87 -10.76 -12.39
CA LEU A 277 -6.87 -11.44 -11.08
C LEU A 277 -8.24 -12.05 -10.75
N THR A 278 -9.34 -11.37 -11.07
CA THR A 278 -10.69 -11.90 -10.84
C THR A 278 -11.00 -13.11 -11.71
N PHE A 279 -10.59 -13.11 -12.99
CA PHE A 279 -11.02 -14.14 -13.95
C PHE A 279 -9.97 -15.19 -14.32
N THR A 280 -8.69 -14.97 -14.05
CA THR A 280 -7.62 -15.86 -14.55
C THR A 280 -6.70 -16.42 -13.48
N VAL A 281 -6.47 -15.73 -12.36
CA VAL A 281 -5.51 -16.15 -11.34
C VAL A 281 -6.23 -16.35 -10.01
N PRO A 282 -6.54 -17.59 -9.61
CA PRO A 282 -7.33 -17.88 -8.41
C PRO A 282 -6.50 -17.76 -7.12
N VAL A 283 -5.77 -16.66 -6.95
CA VAL A 283 -4.87 -16.47 -5.80
C VAL A 283 -5.65 -16.45 -4.49
N GLY A 284 -6.82 -15.79 -4.46
CA GLY A 284 -7.67 -15.79 -3.26
C GLY A 284 -8.08 -17.20 -2.88
N ALA A 285 -8.59 -17.98 -3.84
CA ALA A 285 -8.94 -19.39 -3.63
C ALA A 285 -7.78 -20.24 -3.11
N TRP A 286 -6.56 -20.04 -3.61
CA TRP A 286 -5.37 -20.74 -3.09
C TRP A 286 -5.07 -20.35 -1.64
N LEU A 287 -5.14 -19.06 -1.31
CA LEU A 287 -4.91 -18.59 0.06
C LEU A 287 -6.01 -19.11 1.01
N THR A 288 -7.27 -19.14 0.56
CA THR A 288 -8.39 -19.74 1.30
C THR A 288 -8.13 -21.19 1.62
N ALA A 289 -7.74 -21.98 0.62
CA ALA A 289 -7.45 -23.39 0.81
C ALA A 289 -6.27 -23.63 1.76
N LEU A 290 -5.21 -22.80 1.66
CA LEU A 290 -4.05 -22.87 2.56
C LEU A 290 -4.43 -22.52 4.01
N ALA A 291 -5.31 -21.54 4.21
CA ALA A 291 -5.87 -21.19 5.51
C ALA A 291 -6.78 -22.30 6.07
N GLY A 292 -7.17 -23.29 5.27
CA GLY A 292 -8.05 -24.39 5.68
C GLY A 292 -9.54 -24.08 5.54
N SER A 293 -9.87 -22.95 4.92
CA SER A 293 -11.24 -22.53 4.61
C SER A 293 -11.68 -23.06 3.25
N VAL A 294 -12.99 -23.04 2.99
CA VAL A 294 -13.58 -23.52 1.73
C VAL A 294 -13.50 -22.42 0.68
N PRO A 295 -12.84 -22.64 -0.46
CA PRO A 295 -12.84 -21.67 -1.56
C PRO A 295 -14.27 -21.38 -2.06
N VAL A 296 -14.58 -20.12 -2.35
CA VAL A 296 -15.87 -19.75 -2.94
C VAL A 296 -15.97 -20.34 -4.36
N ASN A 297 -17.07 -21.03 -4.68
CA ASN A 297 -17.26 -21.72 -5.95
C ASN A 297 -17.63 -20.76 -7.11
N ALA A 298 -17.42 -21.25 -8.34
CA ALA A 298 -17.33 -20.57 -9.65
C ALA A 298 -18.40 -19.53 -10.08
N ALA A 299 -19.46 -19.28 -9.30
CA ALA A 299 -20.38 -18.17 -9.55
C ALA A 299 -19.87 -16.84 -8.98
N ASP A 300 -18.99 -16.89 -7.98
CA ASP A 300 -18.51 -15.74 -7.22
C ASP A 300 -16.98 -15.71 -7.14
N SER A 301 -16.41 -14.55 -6.83
CA SER A 301 -14.97 -14.32 -7.00
C SER A 301 -14.25 -14.17 -5.67
N ASP A 302 -13.50 -15.20 -5.30
CA ASP A 302 -12.50 -15.16 -4.24
C ASP A 302 -11.26 -14.36 -4.71
N THR A 303 -11.41 -13.04 -4.80
CA THR A 303 -10.42 -12.12 -5.35
C THR A 303 -9.69 -11.39 -4.23
N LEU A 304 -8.36 -11.39 -4.29
CA LEU A 304 -7.50 -10.60 -3.40
C LEU A 304 -7.18 -9.25 -4.04
N TYR A 305 -8.02 -8.23 -3.81
CA TYR A 305 -7.87 -6.91 -4.46
C TYR A 305 -6.64 -6.14 -4.01
N ALA A 306 -6.07 -6.46 -2.83
CA ALA A 306 -4.75 -5.99 -2.42
C ALA A 306 -3.67 -6.23 -3.50
N LEU A 307 -3.74 -7.35 -4.22
CA LEU A 307 -2.79 -7.64 -5.30
C LEU A 307 -2.98 -6.74 -6.51
N VAL A 308 -4.21 -6.31 -6.80
CA VAL A 308 -4.48 -5.36 -7.88
C VAL A 308 -3.72 -4.06 -7.64
N GLY A 309 -3.85 -3.48 -6.44
CA GLY A 309 -3.12 -2.28 -6.06
C GLY A 309 -1.61 -2.47 -6.00
N LEU A 310 -1.15 -3.60 -5.44
CA LEU A 310 0.27 -3.93 -5.35
C LEU A 310 0.93 -4.00 -6.73
N ILE A 311 0.39 -4.82 -7.64
CA ILE A 311 0.97 -5.04 -8.98
C ILE A 311 0.91 -3.75 -9.79
N THR A 312 -0.22 -3.03 -9.77
CA THR A 312 -0.36 -1.74 -10.46
C THR A 312 0.71 -0.76 -10.01
N GLY A 313 0.91 -0.60 -8.70
CA GLY A 313 1.92 0.29 -8.16
C GLY A 313 3.35 -0.15 -8.47
N LEU A 314 3.63 -1.46 -8.45
CA LEU A 314 4.95 -2.01 -8.81
C LEU A 314 5.29 -1.85 -10.29
N MET A 315 4.29 -1.83 -11.18
CA MET A 315 4.48 -1.58 -12.61
C MET A 315 4.63 -0.08 -12.91
N LEU A 316 3.78 0.77 -12.31
CA LEU A 316 3.81 2.22 -12.57
C LEU A 316 4.95 2.95 -11.85
N GLY A 317 5.27 2.52 -10.62
CA GLY A 317 6.29 3.17 -9.79
C GLY A 317 7.64 3.34 -10.49
N PRO A 318 8.25 2.26 -11.05
CA PRO A 318 9.51 2.34 -11.76
C PRO A 318 9.41 3.20 -13.03
N LEU A 319 8.31 3.10 -13.77
CA LEU A 319 8.06 3.90 -14.97
C LEU A 319 7.99 5.40 -14.63
N VAL A 320 7.20 5.78 -13.63
CA VAL A 320 7.10 7.14 -13.12
C VAL A 320 8.47 7.63 -12.63
N ALA A 321 9.20 6.81 -11.88
CA ALA A 321 10.53 7.18 -11.39
C ALA A 321 11.55 7.41 -12.52
N ALA A 322 11.49 6.61 -13.60
CA ALA A 322 12.35 6.76 -14.77
C ALA A 322 12.02 8.02 -15.56
N VAL A 323 10.74 8.24 -15.88
CA VAL A 323 10.27 9.41 -16.64
C VAL A 323 10.53 10.69 -15.86
N ALA A 324 10.23 10.72 -14.55
CA ALA A 324 10.50 11.86 -13.67
C ALA A 324 12.00 12.15 -13.46
N ALA A 325 12.88 11.22 -13.79
CA ALA A 325 14.33 11.42 -13.78
C ALA A 325 14.86 11.97 -15.11
N GLY A 326 14.03 12.09 -16.16
CA GLY A 326 14.47 12.49 -17.50
C GLY A 326 15.44 11.49 -18.14
N ARG A 327 15.46 10.23 -17.66
CA ARG A 327 16.26 9.18 -18.27
C ARG A 327 15.52 8.71 -19.51
N HIS A 328 15.96 9.16 -20.68
CA HIS A 328 15.62 8.47 -21.92
C HIS A 328 16.24 7.07 -21.86
N PRO A 329 15.53 6.00 -22.27
CA PRO A 329 16.16 4.70 -22.43
C PRO A 329 17.35 4.90 -23.38
N ALA A 330 18.55 4.54 -22.91
CA ALA A 330 19.73 4.62 -23.75
C ALA A 330 19.45 3.77 -25.00
N PRO A 331 19.67 4.29 -26.23
CA PRO A 331 19.57 3.45 -27.41
C PRO A 331 20.44 2.24 -27.18
N ALA A 332 19.87 1.04 -27.36
CA ALA A 332 20.63 -0.20 -27.29
C ALA A 332 21.87 0.00 -28.14
N ALA A 333 23.05 -0.11 -27.53
CA ALA A 333 24.30 0.07 -28.25
C ALA A 333 24.25 -0.90 -29.43
N ALA A 334 24.12 -0.34 -30.64
CA ALA A 334 24.28 -1.10 -31.84
C ALA A 334 25.72 -1.59 -31.78
N ASN A 335 25.88 -2.88 -31.50
CA ASN A 335 27.18 -3.55 -31.58
C ASN A 335 27.61 -3.44 -33.06
N SER A 336 28.44 -2.44 -33.35
CA SER A 336 29.22 -2.34 -34.58
C SER A 336 30.53 -3.08 -34.42
#